data_AF-A0A8C9HFH8-F1
#
_entry.id   AF-A0A8C9HFH8-F1
#
_cell.length_a   1.000
_cell.length_b   1.000
_cell.length_c   1.000
_cell.angle_alpha   90.00
_cell.angle_beta   90.00
_cell.angle_gamma   90.00
#
_symmetry.space_group_name_H-M   'P 1'
#
loop_
_entity.id
_entity.type
_entity.pdbx_description
1 polymer ?
#
loop_
_entity_poly.entity_id
_entity_poly.type
_entity_poly.pdbx_seq_one_letter_code
_entity_poly.pdbx_strand_id
1 'polypeptide(L)' 'MALLTAATQFLGTKDVSCLILAAWHASTSSRNLEDISAYLIPKEQARIKIFRQQSGKRVVGQTTSGPCTISE' A
#
# COMPACT_ATOMS: atom_id res chain seq x y z
N MET A 1 19.93 -4.66 -22.13
CA MET A 1 20.75 -3.91 -23.12
C MET A 1 20.08 -2.61 -23.57
N ALA A 2 18.82 -2.64 -24.04
CA ALA A 2 18.13 -1.43 -24.52
C ALA A 2 18.00 -0.30 -23.48
N LEU A 3 17.70 -0.62 -22.20
CA LEU A 3 17.63 0.38 -21.13
C LEU A 3 18.98 1.07 -20.87
N LEU A 4 20.08 0.29 -20.95
CA LEU A 4 21.43 0.79 -20.74
C LEU A 4 21.86 1.73 -21.87
N THR A 5 21.50 1.39 -23.12
CA THR A 5 21.76 2.20 -24.31
C THR A 5 20.93 3.49 -24.35
N ALA A 6 19.66 3.43 -23.94
CA ALA A 6 18.83 4.63 -23.82
C ALA A 6 19.36 5.56 -22.70
N ALA A 7 19.78 4.99 -21.57
CA ALA A 7 20.36 5.74 -20.47
C ALA A 7 21.69 6.42 -20.85
N THR A 8 22.56 5.77 -21.62
CA THR A 8 23.82 6.37 -22.08
C THR A 8 23.62 7.46 -23.14
N GLN A 9 22.62 7.31 -24.01
CA GLN A 9 22.23 8.35 -24.96
C GLN A 9 21.62 9.57 -24.26
N PHE A 10 20.86 9.35 -23.18
CA PHE A 10 20.30 10.42 -22.35
C PHE A 10 21.36 11.08 -21.43
N LEU A 11 22.35 10.32 -20.94
CA LEU A 11 23.47 10.84 -20.15
C LEU A 11 24.48 11.66 -20.97
N GLY A 12 24.53 11.46 -22.29
CA GLY A 12 25.42 12.20 -23.19
C GLY A 12 25.07 13.69 -23.36
N THR A 13 23.86 14.09 -22.98
CA THR A 13 23.37 15.47 -23.04
C THR A 13 23.23 16.02 -21.63
N LYS A 14 24.22 16.79 -21.14
CA LYS A 14 24.22 17.90 -20.13
C LYS A 14 23.18 18.01 -18.99
N ASP A 15 22.35 17.02 -18.73
CA ASP A 15 21.19 17.03 -17.82
C ASP A 15 21.24 15.87 -16.82
N VAL A 16 22.40 15.24 -16.65
CA VAL A 16 22.62 14.18 -15.64
C VAL A 16 22.30 14.72 -14.24
N SER A 17 22.66 15.97 -13.95
CA SER A 17 22.33 16.64 -12.69
C SER A 17 20.82 16.82 -12.50
N CYS A 18 20.09 17.14 -13.58
CA CYS A 18 18.63 17.27 -13.56
C CYS A 18 17.97 15.90 -13.33
N LEU A 19 18.45 14.86 -13.99
CA LEU A 19 17.97 13.50 -13.82
C LEU A 19 18.24 12.98 -12.39
N ILE A 20 19.41 13.25 -11.83
CA ILE A 20 19.76 12.91 -10.44
C ILE A 20 18.86 13.69 -9.48
N LEU A 21 18.65 14.99 -9.69
CA LEU A 21 17.73 15.79 -8.87
C LEU A 21 16.29 15.25 -8.94
N ALA A 22 15.80 14.93 -10.13
CA ALA A 22 14.46 14.40 -10.34
C ALA A 22 14.30 13.01 -9.70
N ALA A 23 15.29 12.13 -9.84
CA ALA A 23 15.31 10.83 -9.19
C ALA A 23 15.36 10.95 -7.66
N TRP A 24 16.15 11.90 -7.13
CA TRP A 24 16.26 12.14 -5.70
C TRP A 24 15.00 12.77 -5.11
N HIS A 25 14.36 13.70 -5.82
CA HIS A 25 13.05 14.24 -5.48
C HIS A 25 11.96 13.17 -5.52
N ALA A 26 11.97 12.28 -6.53
CA ALA A 26 11.04 11.16 -6.60
C ALA A 26 11.27 10.16 -5.46
N SER A 27 12.52 9.91 -5.11
CA SER A 27 12.89 8.98 -4.02
C SER A 27 12.61 9.55 -2.62
N THR A 28 12.70 10.87 -2.44
CA THR A 28 12.33 11.55 -1.17
C THR A 28 10.83 11.82 -1.06
N SER A 29 10.14 12.02 -2.19
CA SER A 29 8.68 12.12 -2.26
C SER A 29 7.99 10.76 -2.14
N SER A 30 8.67 9.67 -2.51
CA SER A 30 8.22 8.31 -2.21
C SER A 30 8.32 8.12 -0.70
N ARG A 31 7.20 8.32 0.01
CA ARG A 31 7.09 7.74 1.34
C ARG A 31 7.31 6.24 1.19
N ASN A 32 8.34 5.73 1.87
CA ASN A 32 8.63 4.31 1.88
C ASN A 32 7.32 3.56 2.22
N LEU A 33 7.05 2.46 1.54
CA LEU A 33 5.88 1.63 1.79
C LEU A 33 5.78 1.24 3.27
N GLU A 34 6.93 1.03 3.92
CA GLU A 34 7.03 0.77 5.37
C GLU A 34 6.55 1.96 6.19
N ASP A 35 6.96 3.19 5.85
CA ASP A 35 6.52 4.41 6.55
C ASP A 35 5.01 4.66 6.37
N ILE A 36 4.48 4.38 5.17
CA ILE A 36 3.05 4.46 4.90
C ILE A 36 2.29 3.41 5.73
N SER A 37 2.81 2.19 5.78
CA SER A 37 2.18 1.07 6.51
C SER A 37 2.21 1.30 8.01
N ALA A 38 3.33 1.79 8.56
CA ALA A 38 3.49 2.15 9.96
C ALA A 38 2.50 3.22 10.40
N TYR A 39 2.09 4.11 9.49
CA TYR A 39 1.05 5.10 9.75
C TYR A 39 -0.38 4.53 9.63
N LEU A 40 -0.65 3.74 8.59
CA LEU A 40 -2.01 3.26 8.29
C LEU A 40 -2.48 2.12 9.20
N ILE A 41 -1.59 1.18 9.56
CA ILE A 41 -1.96 0.00 10.35
C ILE A 41 -2.54 0.40 11.72
N PRO A 42 -1.88 1.25 12.54
CA PRO A 42 -2.43 1.63 13.84
C PRO A 42 -3.73 2.44 13.71
N LYS A 43 -3.83 3.28 12.68
CA LYS A 43 -5.04 4.08 12.39
C LYS A 43 -6.24 3.18 12.10
N GLU A 44 -6.06 2.17 11.26
CA GLU A 44 -7.13 1.24 10.92
C GLU A 44 -7.48 0.30 12.07
N GLN A 45 -6.49 -0.14 12.85
CA GLN A 45 -6.73 -0.89 14.08
C GLN A 45 -7.59 -0.09 15.08
N ALA A 46 -7.30 1.20 15.28
CA ALA A 46 -8.11 2.06 16.14
C ALA A 46 -9.55 2.19 15.62
N ARG A 47 -9.72 2.37 14.31
CA ARG A 47 -11.05 2.45 13.67
C ARG A 47 -11.85 1.16 13.84
N ILE A 48 -11.22 -0.01 13.64
CA ILE A 48 -11.84 -1.32 13.85
C ILE A 48 -12.23 -1.51 15.32
N LYS A 49 -11.38 -1.09 16.26
CA LYS A 49 -11.68 -1.16 17.70
C LYS A 49 -12.94 -0.37 18.05
N ILE A 50 -13.01 0.89 17.59
CA ILE A 50 -14.18 1.75 17.81
C ILE A 50 -15.42 1.14 17.16
N PHE A 51 -15.30 0.69 15.90
CA PHE A 51 -16.40 0.05 15.19
C PHE A 51 -16.94 -1.15 15.97
N ARG A 52 -16.08 -2.06 16.42
CA ARG A 52 -16.48 -3.24 17.21
C ARG A 52 -17.10 -2.85 18.56
N GLN A 53 -16.63 -1.80 19.22
CA GLN A 53 -17.27 -1.31 20.45
C GLN A 53 -18.69 -0.80 20.20
N GLN A 54 -18.91 -0.11 19.09
CA GLN A 54 -20.21 0.47 18.75
C GLN A 54 -21.19 -0.57 18.16
N SER A 55 -20.71 -1.48 17.31
CA SER A 55 -21.55 -2.35 16.48
C SER A 55 -21.30 -3.84 16.70
N GLY A 56 -20.46 -4.24 17.67
CA GLY A 56 -20.05 -5.64 17.85
C GLY A 56 -21.18 -6.62 18.19
N LYS A 57 -22.32 -6.12 18.68
CA LYS A 57 -23.54 -6.92 18.91
C LYS A 57 -24.61 -6.75 17.82
N ARG A 58 -24.33 -5.98 16.77
CA ARG A 58 -25.27 -5.77 15.68
C ARG A 58 -25.41 -7.08 14.91
N VAL A 59 -26.63 -7.61 14.86
CA VAL A 59 -26.98 -8.76 14.02
C VAL A 59 -26.97 -8.29 12.57
N VAL A 60 -26.06 -8.83 11.75
CA VAL A 60 -25.92 -8.47 10.32
C VAL A 60 -26.59 -9.49 9.40
N GLY A 61 -26.96 -10.66 9.93
CA GLY A 61 -27.67 -11.71 9.20
C GLY A 61 -28.12 -12.83 10.14
N GLN A 62 -29.04 -13.67 9.67
CA GLN A 62 -29.52 -14.85 10.39
C GLN A 62 -28.85 -16.10 9.82
N THR A 63 -28.44 -17.02 10.69
CA THR A 63 -27.95 -18.33 10.24
C THR A 63 -29.14 -19.28 10.19
N THR A 64 -29.73 -19.45 9.01
CA THR A 64 -30.75 -20.47 8.78
C THR A 64 -30.07 -21.83 8.64
N SER A 65 -30.61 -22.86 9.30
CA SER A 65 -30.16 -24.24 9.15
C SER A 65 -30.54 -24.78 7.76
N GLY A 66 -29.75 -24.44 6.74
CA GLY A 66 -29.58 -25.29 5.57
C GLY A 66 -28.67 -26.47 5.94
N PRO A 67 -28.64 -27.57 5.16
CA PRO A 67 -27.76 -28.69 5.43
C PRO A 67 -26.29 -28.27 5.26
N CYS A 68 -25.63 -27.88 6.35
CA CYS A 68 -24.17 -27.82 6.43
C CYS A 68 -23.66 -29.25 6.59
N THR A 69 -23.42 -29.95 5.47
CA THR A 69 -22.67 -31.20 5.50
C THR A 69 -21.21 -30.86 5.82
N ILE A 70 -20.83 -31.00 7.08
CA ILE A 70 -19.43 -31.16 7.44
C ILE A 70 -19.13 -32.62 7.11
N SER A 71 -18.53 -32.86 5.94
CA SER A 71 -17.97 -34.17 5.61
C SER A 71 -16.75 -34.38 6.50
N GLU A 72 -16.81 -35.40 7.35
CA GLU A 72 -15.67 -35.89 8.15
C GLU A 72 -14.71 -36.72 7.28
#